data_AF-A0A358Y1S1-F1
#
_entry.id   AF-A0A358Y1S1-F1
#
_cell.length_a   1.000
_cell.length_b   1.000
_cell.length_c   1.000
_cell.angle_alpha   90.00
_cell.angle_beta   90.00
_cell.angle_gamma   90.00
#
_symmetry.space_group_name_H-M   'P 1'
#
loop_
_entity.id
_entity.type
_entity.pdbx_description
1 polymer ?
#
loop_
_entity_poly.entity_id
_entity_poly.type
_entity_poly.pdbx_seq_one_letter_code
_entity_poly.pdbx_strand_id
1 'polypeptide(L)'
;AANVSFIATANIGTEYTSTRVLDRALMDRFEIIEVDILSLSQEEDLLQKRYGNKVSTSLIHAVADIADATRKEWRSEEGKLSTMISTRMTVRVCELLADGFSLSEAAEVAIIPFFDASGGADSERTFVKQIIQKHMATEMKDIFNTGNDASNEAIPF
;
A
#
# COMPACT_ATOMS: atom_id res chain seq x y z
N ALA A 1 -19.40 14.56 -36.32
CA ALA A 1 -19.11 13.54 -35.29
C ALA A 1 -17.61 13.45 -34.94
N ALA A 2 -16.77 14.45 -35.23
CA ALA A 2 -15.32 14.32 -35.10
C ALA A 2 -14.77 14.41 -33.66
N ASN A 3 -15.61 14.65 -32.65
CA ASN A 3 -15.18 14.95 -31.27
C ASN A 3 -15.97 14.16 -30.20
N VAL A 4 -16.44 12.95 -30.51
CA VAL A 4 -17.15 12.10 -29.54
C VAL A 4 -16.29 10.90 -29.21
N SER A 5 -15.97 10.73 -27.93
CA SER A 5 -15.25 9.57 -27.39
C SER A 5 -16.10 8.92 -26.32
N PHE A 6 -16.17 7.58 -26.34
CA PHE A 6 -16.86 6.78 -25.33
C PHE A 6 -15.81 6.11 -24.44
N ILE A 7 -15.91 6.32 -23.14
CA ILE A 7 -15.05 5.69 -22.13
C ILE A 7 -15.98 5.01 -21.12
N ALA A 8 -15.73 3.74 -20.84
CA ALA A 8 -16.45 2.95 -19.86
C ALA A 8 -15.45 2.28 -18.90
N THR A 9 -15.82 2.13 -17.63
CA THR A 9 -15.00 1.47 -16.61
C THR A 9 -15.80 0.33 -15.99
N ALA A 10 -15.19 -0.85 -15.83
CA ALA A 10 -15.81 -1.99 -15.16
C ALA A 10 -14.77 -2.70 -14.29
N ASN A 11 -15.16 -3.09 -13.07
CA ASN A 11 -14.37 -4.01 -12.23
C ASN A 11 -14.71 -5.44 -12.67
N ILE A 12 -13.82 -6.06 -13.43
CA ILE A 12 -13.99 -7.43 -13.93
C ILE A 12 -13.36 -8.39 -12.91
N GLY A 13 -14.14 -9.33 -12.36
CA GLY A 13 -13.64 -10.45 -11.54
C GLY A 13 -14.06 -10.46 -10.06
N THR A 14 -14.50 -9.36 -9.47
CA THR A 14 -14.82 -9.27 -8.01
C THR A 14 -16.32 -9.43 -7.72
N GLU A 15 -16.90 -10.60 -8.03
CA GLU A 15 -18.35 -10.92 -7.97
C GLU A 15 -19.10 -10.74 -9.30
N TYR A 16 -18.85 -11.66 -10.25
CA TYR A 16 -19.78 -11.98 -11.35
C TYR A 16 -20.18 -13.45 -11.29
N THR A 17 -20.51 -13.95 -10.10
CA THR A 17 -20.99 -15.34 -9.94
C THR A 17 -22.50 -15.48 -10.14
N SER A 18 -23.22 -14.49 -10.69
CA SER A 18 -24.63 -14.65 -11.04
C SER A 18 -25.11 -13.74 -12.20
N THR A 19 -25.27 -14.38 -13.36
CA THR A 19 -26.23 -14.12 -14.46
C THR A 19 -26.16 -12.85 -15.33
N ARG A 20 -25.26 -11.89 -15.10
CA ARG A 20 -25.03 -10.80 -16.08
C ARG A 20 -23.63 -10.87 -16.68
N VAL A 21 -23.44 -11.83 -17.59
CA VAL A 21 -22.30 -11.80 -18.51
C VAL A 21 -22.44 -10.52 -19.34
N LEU A 22 -21.43 -9.67 -19.32
CA LEU A 22 -21.39 -8.48 -20.15
C LEU A 22 -21.50 -8.92 -21.62
N ASP A 23 -22.43 -8.34 -22.38
CA ASP A 23 -22.73 -8.80 -23.74
C ASP A 23 -21.47 -8.73 -24.61
N ARG A 24 -21.07 -9.89 -25.15
CA ARG A 24 -19.88 -10.05 -25.99
C ARG A 24 -19.94 -9.12 -27.21
N ALA A 25 -21.12 -8.87 -27.77
CA ALA A 25 -21.29 -7.97 -28.91
C ALA A 25 -21.09 -6.48 -28.55
N LEU A 26 -21.26 -6.12 -27.28
CA LEU A 26 -20.94 -4.79 -26.77
C LEU A 26 -19.44 -4.69 -26.49
N MET A 27 -18.85 -5.71 -25.86
CA MET A 27 -17.42 -5.73 -25.55
C MET A 27 -16.53 -5.68 -26.80
N ASP A 28 -16.95 -6.31 -27.89
CA ASP A 28 -16.25 -6.26 -29.19
C ASP A 28 -16.17 -4.84 -29.79
N ARG A 29 -16.93 -3.88 -29.26
CA ARG A 29 -16.93 -2.47 -29.70
C ARG A 29 -16.03 -1.56 -28.86
N PHE A 30 -15.41 -2.07 -27.80
CA PHE A 30 -14.50 -1.31 -26.94
C PHE A 30 -13.08 -1.88 -26.99
N GLU A 31 -12.09 -0.99 -27.00
CA GLU A 31 -10.72 -1.35 -26.65
C GLU A 31 -10.66 -1.57 -25.13
N ILE A 32 -10.24 -2.76 -24.68
CA ILE A 32 -10.14 -3.08 -23.26
C ILE A 32 -8.74 -2.72 -22.77
N ILE A 33 -8.67 -1.79 -21.81
CA ILE A 33 -7.44 -1.44 -21.11
C ILE A 33 -7.57 -1.98 -19.68
N GLU A 34 -6.70 -2.91 -19.32
CA GLU A 34 -6.62 -3.44 -17.96
C GLU A 34 -5.88 -2.44 -17.05
N VAL A 35 -6.51 -2.11 -15.92
CA VAL A 35 -5.90 -1.27 -14.89
C VAL A 35 -5.47 -2.18 -13.75
N ASP A 36 -4.19 -2.55 -13.76
CA ASP A 36 -3.60 -3.39 -12.72
C ASP A 36 -3.24 -2.59 -11.46
N ILE A 37 -3.04 -3.31 -10.36
CA ILE A 37 -2.52 -2.79 -9.11
C ILE A 37 -1.05 -2.41 -9.32
N LEU A 38 -0.70 -1.18 -8.94
CA LEU A 38 0.65 -0.66 -9.10
C LEU A 38 1.68 -1.51 -8.35
N SER A 39 2.85 -1.66 -8.96
CA SER A 39 4.05 -2.15 -8.26
C SER A 39 4.53 -1.13 -7.22
N LEU A 40 5.40 -1.56 -6.31
CA LEU A 40 6.08 -0.66 -5.36
C LEU A 40 6.64 0.60 -6.04
N SER A 41 7.41 0.44 -7.12
CA SER A 41 8.06 1.56 -7.80
C SER A 41 7.06 2.50 -8.50
N GLN A 42 5.99 1.95 -9.07
CA GLN A 42 4.94 2.75 -9.70
C GLN A 42 4.11 3.52 -8.68
N GLU A 43 3.80 2.89 -7.54
CA GLU A 43 3.10 3.52 -6.43
C GLU A 43 3.95 4.63 -5.81
N GLU A 44 5.23 4.37 -5.56
CA GLU A 44 6.17 5.37 -5.04
C GLU A 44 6.32 6.57 -5.99
N ASP A 45 6.48 6.34 -7.29
CA ASP A 45 6.56 7.41 -8.30
C ASP A 45 5.27 8.23 -8.36
N LEU A 46 4.10 7.57 -8.28
CA LEU A 46 2.81 8.26 -8.23
C LEU A 46 2.70 9.18 -7.01
N LEU A 47 3.06 8.67 -5.82
CA LEU A 47 2.98 9.43 -4.57
C LEU A 47 4.03 10.55 -4.52
N GLN A 48 5.24 10.31 -5.02
CA GLN A 48 6.29 11.31 -5.14
C GLN A 48 5.88 12.46 -6.07
N LYS A 49 5.24 12.15 -7.21
CA LYS A 49 4.71 13.18 -8.13
C LYS A 49 3.60 14.03 -7.50
N ARG A 50 2.76 13.46 -6.63
CA ARG A 50 1.64 14.17 -5.99
C ARG A 50 2.02 14.92 -4.72
N TYR A 51 2.87 14.34 -3.88
CA TYR A 51 3.12 14.78 -2.50
C TYR A 51 4.58 15.04 -2.17
N GLY A 52 5.51 14.85 -3.12
CA GLY A 52 6.95 14.95 -2.86
C GLY A 52 7.46 16.33 -2.40
N ASN A 53 6.65 17.37 -2.51
CA ASN A 53 6.93 18.70 -1.97
C ASN A 53 6.44 18.91 -0.53
N LYS A 54 5.64 17.98 0.01
CA LYS A 54 5.02 18.08 1.34
C LYS A 54 5.36 16.89 2.25
N VAL A 55 5.63 15.73 1.68
CA VAL A 55 5.94 14.49 2.40
C VAL A 55 7.33 14.03 2.01
N SER A 56 8.12 13.58 2.99
CA SER A 56 9.47 13.10 2.72
C SER A 56 9.45 11.83 1.85
N THR A 57 10.49 11.66 1.04
CA THR A 57 10.64 10.45 0.21
C THR A 57 10.71 9.18 1.07
N SER A 58 11.27 9.23 2.28
CA SER A 58 11.28 8.09 3.20
C SER A 58 9.87 7.65 3.61
N LEU A 59 9.00 8.61 3.94
CA LEU A 59 7.60 8.34 4.31
C LEU A 59 6.79 7.87 3.10
N ILE A 60 7.02 8.46 1.92
CA ILE A 60 6.39 8.02 0.68
C ILE A 60 6.76 6.56 0.36
N HIS A 61 8.04 6.22 0.46
CA HIS A 61 8.52 4.86 0.27
C HIS A 61 7.90 3.91 1.31
N ALA A 62 7.84 4.30 2.58
CA ALA A 62 7.18 3.51 3.63
C ALA A 62 5.71 3.23 3.32
N VAL A 63 4.95 4.23 2.86
CA VAL A 63 3.54 4.06 2.48
C VAL A 63 3.40 3.12 1.27
N ALA A 64 4.26 3.28 0.26
CA ALA A 64 4.26 2.42 -0.92
C ALA A 64 4.62 0.96 -0.58
N ASP A 65 5.59 0.74 0.31
CA ASP A 65 6.03 -0.59 0.74
C ASP A 65 4.99 -1.29 1.64
N ILE A 66 4.31 -0.53 2.51
CA ILE A 66 3.15 -1.06 3.27
C ILE A 66 2.07 -1.56 2.31
N ALA A 67 1.78 -0.80 1.25
CA ALA A 67 0.79 -1.21 0.26
C ALA A 67 1.24 -2.45 -0.52
N ASP A 68 2.49 -2.47 -0.98
CA ASP A 68 3.08 -3.63 -1.68
C ASP A 68 3.06 -4.90 -0.82
N ALA A 69 3.45 -4.80 0.45
CA ALA A 69 3.43 -5.91 1.41
C ALA A 69 2.02 -6.49 1.59
N THR A 70 1.01 -5.63 1.80
CA THR A 70 -0.38 -6.10 1.93
C THR A 70 -0.94 -6.68 0.64
N ARG A 71 -0.55 -6.15 -0.52
CA ARG A 71 -0.95 -6.67 -1.85
C ARG A 71 -0.32 -8.04 -2.13
N LYS A 72 0.92 -8.26 -1.71
CA LYS A 72 1.60 -9.56 -1.81
C LYS A 72 0.93 -10.59 -0.92
N GLU A 73 0.62 -10.22 0.32
CA GLU A 73 -0.08 -11.10 1.25
C GLU A 73 -1.48 -11.46 0.74
N TRP A 74 -2.25 -10.47 0.26
CA TRP A 74 -3.59 -10.69 -0.31
C TRP A 74 -3.60 -11.59 -1.55
N ARG A 75 -2.53 -11.54 -2.37
CA ARG A 75 -2.38 -12.44 -3.53
C ARG A 75 -1.90 -13.85 -3.17
N SER A 76 -1.39 -14.06 -1.96
CA SER A 76 -0.89 -15.36 -1.52
C SER A 76 -2.05 -16.32 -1.27
N GLU A 77 -1.94 -17.57 -1.72
CA GLU A 77 -2.95 -18.61 -1.49
C GLU A 77 -3.12 -18.94 0.01
N GLU A 78 -2.04 -18.81 0.78
CA GLU A 78 -2.02 -18.96 2.25
C GLU A 78 -2.09 -17.60 2.97
N GLY A 79 -2.44 -16.54 2.24
CA GLY A 79 -2.45 -15.17 2.71
C GLY A 79 -3.44 -14.94 3.85
N LYS A 80 -3.01 -14.16 4.85
CA LYS A 80 -3.86 -13.80 6.00
C LYS A 80 -4.89 -12.71 5.71
N LEU A 81 -4.82 -12.06 4.55
CA LEU A 81 -5.63 -10.88 4.23
C LEU A 81 -6.68 -11.20 3.17
N SER A 82 -7.95 -10.95 3.51
CA SER A 82 -9.08 -11.00 2.55
C SER A 82 -9.16 -9.76 1.66
N THR A 83 -8.48 -8.68 2.03
CA THR A 83 -8.45 -7.41 1.30
C THR A 83 -7.05 -6.80 1.28
N MET A 84 -6.83 -5.76 0.47
CA MET A 84 -5.53 -5.12 0.29
C MET A 84 -5.60 -3.59 0.39
N ILE A 85 -4.44 -2.96 0.61
CA ILE A 85 -4.33 -1.50 0.60
C ILE A 85 -4.30 -1.00 -0.85
N SER A 86 -5.41 -0.42 -1.28
CA SER A 86 -5.56 0.20 -2.60
C SER A 86 -4.76 1.50 -2.74
N THR A 87 -4.43 1.90 -3.97
CA THR A 87 -3.82 3.21 -4.29
C THR A 87 -4.64 4.40 -3.77
N ARG A 88 -5.96 4.25 -3.61
CA ARG A 88 -6.79 5.28 -2.98
C ARG A 88 -6.45 5.46 -1.50
N MET A 89 -6.14 4.37 -0.80
CA MET A 89 -5.80 4.41 0.62
C MET A 89 -4.40 5.01 0.84
N THR A 90 -3.42 4.65 0.01
CA THR A 90 -2.07 5.26 0.06
C THR A 90 -2.11 6.76 -0.20
N VAL A 91 -2.86 7.19 -1.21
CA VAL A 91 -3.14 8.61 -1.48
C VAL A 91 -3.75 9.29 -0.25
N ARG A 92 -4.75 8.66 0.38
CA ARG A 92 -5.38 9.22 1.59
C ARG A 92 -4.42 9.32 2.77
N VAL A 93 -3.52 8.35 2.93
CA VAL A 93 -2.46 8.40 3.95
C VAL A 93 -1.52 9.56 3.67
N CYS A 94 -1.06 9.75 2.43
CA CYS A 94 -0.20 10.87 2.07
C CYS A 94 -0.88 12.23 2.21
N GLU A 95 -2.20 12.34 2.04
CA GLU A 95 -2.95 13.56 2.38
C GLU A 95 -2.82 13.90 3.87
N LEU A 96 -3.01 12.91 4.75
CA LEU A 96 -2.87 13.11 6.20
C LEU A 96 -1.42 13.41 6.60
N LEU A 97 -0.43 12.76 5.97
CA LEU A 97 0.98 13.08 6.20
C LEU A 97 1.31 14.52 5.78
N ALA A 98 0.75 14.97 4.65
CA ALA A 98 0.92 16.36 4.18
C ALA A 98 0.24 17.39 5.11
N ASP A 99 -0.80 16.98 5.84
CA ASP A 99 -1.48 17.77 6.86
C ASP A 99 -0.76 17.73 8.23
N GLY A 100 0.34 16.97 8.35
CA GLY A 100 1.21 16.92 9.53
C GLY A 100 0.91 15.78 10.51
N PHE A 101 0.03 14.84 10.16
CA PHE A 101 -0.16 13.63 10.97
C PHE A 101 1.04 12.68 10.83
N SER A 102 1.31 11.90 11.87
CA SER A 102 2.28 10.80 11.81
C SER A 102 1.75 9.63 10.96
N LEU A 103 2.65 8.78 10.48
CA LEU A 103 2.28 7.56 9.74
C LEU A 103 1.34 6.65 10.55
N SER A 104 1.54 6.56 11.86
CA SER A 104 0.69 5.78 12.77
C SER A 104 -0.74 6.33 12.82
N GLU A 105 -0.89 7.64 13.05
CA GLU A 105 -2.20 8.31 13.11
C GLU A 105 -2.93 8.24 11.77
N ALA A 106 -2.19 8.47 10.68
CA ALA A 106 -2.73 8.37 9.33
C ALA A 106 -3.22 6.95 9.04
N ALA A 107 -2.47 5.92 9.44
CA ALA A 107 -2.86 4.54 9.23
C ALA A 107 -4.06 4.11 10.09
N GLU A 108 -4.14 4.53 11.35
CA GLU A 108 -5.30 4.23 12.23
C GLU A 108 -6.61 4.77 11.66
N VAL A 109 -6.57 5.88 10.92
CA VAL A 109 -7.77 6.46 10.29
C VAL A 109 -8.01 5.91 8.89
N ALA A 110 -6.97 5.82 8.05
CA ALA A 110 -7.12 5.56 6.62
C ALA A 110 -6.96 4.09 6.22
N ILE A 111 -6.34 3.25 7.07
CA ILE A 111 -5.99 1.86 6.74
C ILE A 111 -6.71 0.89 7.67
N ILE A 112 -6.46 0.99 8.97
CA ILE A 112 -6.88 0.01 9.99
C ILE A 112 -8.39 -0.30 9.99
N PRO A 113 -9.32 0.66 9.78
CA PRO A 113 -10.75 0.39 9.80
C PRO A 113 -11.24 -0.58 8.71
N PHE A 114 -10.45 -0.77 7.64
CA PHE A 114 -10.82 -1.62 6.50
C PHE A 114 -10.46 -3.10 6.69
N PHE A 115 -9.70 -3.42 7.74
CA PHE A 115 -9.30 -4.79 8.05
C PHE A 115 -10.11 -5.35 9.21
N ASP A 116 -10.45 -6.63 9.10
CA ASP A 116 -11.26 -7.32 10.08
C ASP A 116 -10.54 -7.40 11.44
N ALA A 117 -11.29 -7.15 12.51
CA ALA A 117 -10.81 -7.21 13.88
C ALA A 117 -11.07 -8.57 14.53
N SER A 118 -11.86 -9.44 13.88
CA SER A 118 -12.19 -10.75 14.42
C SER A 118 -10.94 -11.63 14.47
N GLY A 119 -10.82 -12.45 15.52
CA GLY A 119 -9.61 -13.26 15.76
C GLY A 119 -8.60 -12.63 16.71
N GLY A 120 -8.82 -11.41 17.21
CA GLY A 120 -8.01 -10.81 18.27
C GLY A 120 -6.54 -10.64 17.85
N ALA A 121 -5.63 -11.39 18.50
CA ALA A 121 -4.21 -11.37 18.18
C ALA A 121 -3.90 -11.86 16.75
N ASP A 122 -4.74 -12.74 16.20
CA ASP A 122 -4.59 -13.31 14.86
C ASP A 122 -5.48 -12.60 13.82
N SER A 123 -6.10 -11.48 14.18
CA SER A 123 -6.92 -10.71 13.24
C SER A 123 -6.10 -10.10 12.11
N GLU A 124 -6.74 -9.89 10.96
CA GLU A 124 -6.15 -9.14 9.83
C GLU A 124 -5.65 -7.78 10.29
N ARG A 125 -6.43 -7.11 11.14
CA ARG A 125 -6.07 -5.83 11.72
C ARG A 125 -4.76 -5.87 12.49
N THR A 126 -4.57 -6.88 13.35
CA THR A 126 -3.32 -7.03 14.11
C THR A 126 -2.14 -7.27 13.17
N PHE A 127 -2.33 -8.09 12.13
CA PHE A 127 -1.29 -8.34 11.13
C PHE A 127 -0.90 -7.06 10.36
N VAL A 128 -1.86 -6.27 9.90
CA VAL A 128 -1.58 -5.00 9.20
C VAL A 128 -0.89 -3.99 10.12
N LYS A 129 -1.29 -3.93 11.40
CA LYS A 129 -0.58 -3.10 12.40
C LYS A 129 0.89 -3.50 12.55
N GLN A 130 1.19 -4.79 12.54
CA GLN A 130 2.58 -5.28 12.60
C GLN A 130 3.40 -4.85 11.36
N ILE A 131 2.80 -4.92 10.17
CA ILE A 131 3.44 -4.42 8.94
C ILE A 131 3.79 -2.94 9.11
N ILE A 132 2.82 -2.10 9.49
CA ILE A 132 3.03 -0.65 9.65
C ILE A 132 4.13 -0.36 10.69
N GLN A 133 4.12 -1.06 11.83
CA GLN A 133 5.11 -0.87 12.88
C GLN A 133 6.54 -1.20 12.43
N LYS A 134 6.72 -2.18 11.53
CA LYS A 134 8.04 -2.51 10.97
C LYS A 134 8.67 -1.32 10.23
N HIS A 135 7.85 -0.55 9.50
CA HIS A 135 8.31 0.64 8.78
C HIS A 135 8.62 1.81 9.72
N MET A 136 7.90 1.94 10.83
CA MET A 136 8.21 2.94 11.86
C MET A 136 9.48 2.61 12.67
N ALA A 137 9.69 1.33 13.00
CA ALA A 137 10.85 0.90 13.77
C ALA A 137 12.17 1.04 12.99
N THR A 138 12.11 1.08 11.66
CA THR A 138 13.28 1.30 10.80
C THR A 138 13.78 2.73 10.92
N GLU A 139 12.89 3.73 11.02
CA GLU A 139 13.27 5.13 11.28
C GLU A 139 13.90 5.33 12.67
N MET A 140 13.53 4.50 13.66
CA MET A 140 14.11 4.56 15.02
C MET A 140 15.47 3.87 15.15
N LYS A 141 15.75 2.84 14.34
CA LYS A 141 17.00 2.06 14.42
C LYS A 141 18.24 2.86 14.02
N ASP A 142 18.10 3.89 13.19
CA ASP A 142 19.22 4.76 12.80
C ASP A 142 19.62 5.77 13.88
N ILE A 143 18.81 5.97 14.93
CA ILE A 143 19.09 6.94 15.99
C ILE A 143 20.00 6.36 17.10
N PHE A 144 20.01 5.03 17.25
CA PHE A 144 20.76 4.34 18.32
C PHE A 144 22.03 3.64 17.86
N ASN A 145 22.33 3.64 16.56
CA ASN A 145 23.53 3.01 16.03
C ASN A 145 24.68 4.02 15.88
N THR A 146 25.02 4.74 16.96
CA THR A 146 26.31 5.46 17.03
C THR A 146 27.40 4.47 17.42
N GLY A 147 28.24 4.14 16.43
CA GLY A 147 29.43 3.27 16.43
C GLY A 147 29.94 2.79 17.79
N ASN A 148 29.79 1.49 18.04
CA ASN A 148 30.63 0.77 18.98
C ASN A 148 31.76 0.07 18.22
N ASP A 149 32.63 0.86 17.57
CA ASP A 149 33.96 0.40 17.17
C ASP A 149 34.87 0.45 18.40
N ALA A 150 34.65 -0.48 19.33
CA ALA A 150 35.65 -0.81 20.33
C ALA A 150 36.68 -1.73 19.66
N SER A 151 37.71 -1.12 19.08
CA SER A 151 38.94 -1.77 18.61
C SER A 151 39.51 -2.65 19.72
N ASN A 152 39.38 -3.97 19.55
CA ASN A 152 40.03 -4.97 20.39
C ASN A 152 41.49 -5.11 19.93
N GLU A 153 42.34 -4.13 20.26
CA GLU A 153 43.79 -4.32 20.19
C GLU A 153 44.23 -5.14 21.41
N ALA A 154 44.47 -6.42 21.15
CA ALA A 154 45.11 -7.33 22.08
C ALA A 154 46.54 -6.84 22.37
N ILE A 155 46.86 -6.63 23.64
CA ILE A 155 48.21 -6.34 24.13
C ILE A 155 48.88 -7.67 24.50
N PRO A 156 49.98 -8.11 23.84
CA PRO A 156 50.82 -9.16 24.37
C PRO A 156 52.00 -8.54 25.14
N PHE A 157 52.04 -8.85 26.44
CA PHE A 157 53.15 -8.81 27.41
C PHE A 157 54.12 -7.61 27.43
#